data_AF-X8AM18-F1
#
_entry.id   AF-X8AM18-F1
#
_cell.length_a   1.000
_cell.length_b   1.000
_cell.length_c   1.000
_cell.angle_alpha   90.00
_cell.angle_beta   90.00
_cell.angle_gamma   90.00
#
_symmetry.space_group_name_H-M   'P 1'
#
loop_
_entity.id
_entity.type
_entity.pdbx_description
1 polymer ?
#
loop_
_entity_poly.entity_id
_entity_poly.type
_entity_poly.pdbx_seq_one_letter_code
_entity_poly.pdbx_strand_id
1 'polypeptide(L)'
;MKPELLVRMFETIDNLAMVKESTGDLSRMQRIAELSGGRLPFYNGSNPLVLDALKAGAAGWCTAAPCLRPQPCIELYDAVRAGDMDKARKLYEMLKPLLEFIVAGGLATTVKAG
;
A
#
# COMPACT_ATOMS: atom_id res chain seq x y z
N MET A 1 13.68 8.19 -3.99
CA MET A 1 13.92 8.21 -5.46
C MET A 1 12.80 9.01 -6.12
N LYS A 2 13.10 9.82 -7.14
CA LYS A 2 12.08 10.60 -7.87
C LYS A 2 11.20 9.69 -8.75
N PRO A 3 9.89 9.94 -8.91
CA PRO A 3 9.00 9.15 -9.77
C PRO A 3 9.53 8.99 -11.21
N GLU A 4 10.12 10.04 -11.78
CA GLU A 4 10.67 10.04 -13.14
C GLU A 4 11.81 9.03 -13.30
N LEU A 5 12.68 8.92 -12.28
CA LEU A 5 13.75 7.93 -12.29
C LEU A 5 13.20 6.50 -12.17
N LEU A 6 12.17 6.30 -11.34
CA LEU A 6 11.53 4.99 -11.19
C LEU A 6 10.91 4.50 -12.51
N VAL A 7 10.20 5.37 -13.22
CA VAL A 7 9.60 5.01 -14.52
C VAL A 7 10.67 4.79 -15.58
N ARG A 8 11.73 5.62 -15.64
CA ARG A 8 12.85 5.38 -16.55
C ARG A 8 13.53 4.03 -16.28
N MET A 9 13.73 3.68 -15.01
CA MET A 9 14.30 2.38 -14.64
C MET A 9 13.37 1.24 -15.10
N PHE A 10 12.06 1.37 -14.90
CA PHE A 10 11.08 0.39 -15.39
C PHE A 10 11.14 0.18 -16.91
N GLU A 11 11.34 1.25 -17.68
CA GLU A 11 11.40 1.16 -19.15
C GLU A 11 12.73 0.63 -19.69
N THR A 12 13.79 0.58 -18.87
CA THR A 12 15.15 0.25 -19.31
C THR A 12 15.74 -0.99 -18.64
N ILE A 13 15.08 -1.51 -17.61
CA ILE A 13 15.53 -2.68 -16.84
C ILE A 13 14.45 -3.76 -16.97
N ASP A 14 14.74 -4.78 -17.77
CA ASP A 14 13.79 -5.84 -18.14
C ASP A 14 13.12 -6.56 -16.94
N ASN A 15 13.83 -6.66 -15.82
CA ASN A 15 13.36 -7.36 -14.63
C ASN A 15 12.79 -6.44 -13.53
N LEU A 16 12.64 -5.13 -13.78
CA LEU A 16 11.96 -4.25 -12.86
C LEU A 16 10.44 -4.39 -13.07
N ALA A 17 9.75 -4.97 -12.09
CA ALA A 17 8.33 -5.32 -12.23
C ALA A 17 7.37 -4.42 -11.44
N MET A 18 7.83 -3.73 -10.38
CA MET A 18 6.96 -2.94 -9.50
C MET A 18 7.76 -1.96 -8.64
N VAL A 19 7.04 -1.02 -8.01
CA VAL A 19 7.58 -0.14 -6.96
C VAL A 19 6.83 -0.38 -5.66
N LYS A 20 7.55 -0.66 -4.57
CA LYS A 20 6.99 -0.51 -3.21
C LYS A 20 7.15 0.95 -2.78
N GLU A 21 6.04 1.67 -2.74
CA GLU A 21 5.99 3.09 -2.36
C GLU A 21 5.67 3.21 -0.87
N SER A 22 6.69 3.54 -0.08
CA SER A 22 6.63 3.64 1.39
C SER A 22 6.80 5.08 1.89
N THR A 23 6.79 6.09 1.03
CA THR A 23 7.07 7.48 1.46
C THR A 23 5.92 8.10 2.24
N GLY A 24 4.71 7.55 2.11
CA GLY A 24 3.54 8.13 2.74
C GLY A 24 2.98 9.32 1.94
N ASP A 25 3.25 9.38 0.64
CA ASP A 25 2.84 10.49 -0.21
C ASP A 25 2.03 9.98 -1.41
N LEU A 26 0.73 10.27 -1.38
CA LEU A 26 -0.21 9.87 -2.42
C LEU A 26 0.09 10.55 -3.76
N SER A 27 0.62 11.78 -3.75
CA SER A 27 0.96 12.51 -4.97
C SER A 27 2.07 11.81 -5.75
N ARG A 28 3.02 11.17 -5.05
CA ARG A 28 4.08 10.37 -5.66
C ARG A 28 3.53 9.09 -6.29
N MET A 29 2.59 8.42 -5.65
CA MET A 29 1.91 7.24 -6.20
C MET A 29 1.15 7.59 -7.48
N GLN A 30 0.37 8.68 -7.45
CA GLN A 30 -0.34 9.19 -8.62
C GLN A 30 0.62 9.58 -9.74
N ARG A 31 1.74 10.23 -9.41
CA ARG A 31 2.77 10.62 -10.40
C ARG A 31 3.41 9.41 -11.07
N ILE A 32 3.66 8.32 -10.35
CA ILE A 32 4.16 7.06 -10.92
C ILE A 32 3.14 6.48 -11.91
N ALA A 33 1.86 6.44 -11.52
CA ALA A 33 0.79 5.94 -12.38
C ALA A 33 0.64 6.79 -13.65
N GLU A 34 0.66 8.11 -13.53
CA GLU A 34 0.60 9.06 -14.64
C GLU A 34 1.77 8.86 -15.61
N LEU A 35 3.02 8.93 -15.11
CA LEU A 35 4.22 8.83 -15.94
C LEU A 35 4.36 7.49 -16.66
N SER A 36 3.91 6.40 -16.03
CA SER A 36 3.98 5.06 -16.63
C SER A 36 2.77 4.73 -17.52
N GLY A 37 1.75 5.59 -17.56
CA GLY A 37 0.46 5.27 -18.20
C GLY A 37 -0.20 4.04 -17.55
N GLY A 38 -0.05 3.88 -16.24
CA GLY A 38 -0.55 2.73 -15.47
C GLY A 38 0.22 1.42 -15.67
N ARG A 39 1.30 1.40 -16.47
CA ARG A 39 2.08 0.18 -16.74
C ARG A 39 2.98 -0.24 -15.59
N LEU A 40 3.45 0.70 -14.77
CA LEU A 40 4.30 0.40 -13.61
C LEU A 40 3.42 0.21 -12.37
N PRO A 41 3.22 -1.02 -11.88
CA PRO A 41 2.44 -1.26 -10.69
C PRO A 41 3.16 -0.68 -9.46
N PHE A 42 2.41 -0.02 -8.60
CA PHE A 42 2.90 0.41 -7.30
C PHE A 42 2.15 -0.31 -6.18
N TYR A 43 2.89 -0.67 -5.13
CA TYR A 43 2.37 -1.29 -3.92
C TYR A 43 2.54 -0.30 -2.77
N ASN A 44 1.48 -0.09 -2.00
CA ASN A 44 1.56 0.73 -0.80
C ASN A 44 2.42 0.04 0.26
N GLY A 45 3.30 0.79 0.92
CA GLY A 45 4.01 0.32 2.11
C GLY A 45 3.73 1.14 3.36
N SER A 46 2.83 2.13 3.31
CA SER A 46 2.46 2.97 4.44
C SER A 46 1.13 2.52 5.05
N ASN A 47 1.15 2.01 6.28
CA ASN A 47 -0.05 1.49 6.93
C ASN A 47 -1.19 2.53 7.07
N PRO A 48 -0.95 3.78 7.51
CA PRO A 48 -2.00 4.78 7.65
C PRO A 48 -2.66 5.20 6.31
N LEU A 49 -2.01 4.93 5.18
CA LEU A 49 -2.50 5.33 3.86
C LEU A 49 -3.12 4.20 3.05
N VAL A 50 -3.24 2.99 3.60
CA VAL A 50 -3.65 1.81 2.83
C VAL A 50 -4.96 2.05 2.06
N LEU A 51 -5.98 2.61 2.70
CA LEU A 51 -7.27 2.81 2.06
C LEU A 51 -7.16 3.81 0.90
N ASP A 52 -6.47 4.94 1.09
CA ASP A 52 -6.35 5.97 0.06
C ASP A 52 -5.40 5.56 -1.08
N ALA A 53 -4.34 4.82 -0.76
CA ALA A 53 -3.44 4.25 -1.75
C ALA A 53 -4.15 3.21 -2.64
N LEU A 54 -4.97 2.33 -2.06
CA LEU A 54 -5.76 1.37 -2.82
C LEU A 54 -6.80 2.07 -3.70
N LYS A 55 -7.48 3.13 -3.20
CA LYS A 55 -8.36 3.98 -4.02
C LYS A 55 -7.62 4.65 -5.18
N ALA A 56 -6.38 5.06 -4.97
CA ALA A 56 -5.54 5.68 -6.00
C ALA A 56 -4.95 4.67 -6.99
N GLY A 57 -5.30 3.38 -6.89
CA GLY A 57 -4.89 2.35 -7.84
C GLY A 57 -3.65 1.56 -7.42
N ALA A 58 -3.29 1.55 -6.14
CA ALA A 58 -2.23 0.65 -5.66
C ALA A 58 -2.59 -0.81 -6.01
N ALA A 59 -1.68 -1.51 -6.67
CA ALA A 59 -1.86 -2.90 -7.08
C ALA A 59 -1.92 -3.86 -5.89
N GLY A 60 -1.33 -3.45 -4.76
CA GLY A 60 -1.38 -4.17 -3.50
C GLY A 60 -0.78 -3.39 -2.34
N TRP A 61 -0.61 -4.10 -1.22
CA TRP A 61 -0.17 -3.54 0.05
C TRP A 61 0.88 -4.43 0.69
N CYS A 62 2.10 -3.91 0.83
CA CYS A 62 3.22 -4.57 1.47
C CYS A 62 3.32 -4.13 2.93
N THR A 63 2.75 -4.92 3.84
CA THR A 63 2.67 -4.62 5.28
C THR A 63 2.98 -5.85 6.13
N ALA A 64 3.34 -5.61 7.40
CA ALA A 64 3.50 -6.65 8.40
C ALA A 64 2.22 -6.91 9.22
N ALA A 65 1.16 -6.12 9.05
CA ALA A 65 -0.11 -6.30 9.75
C ALA A 65 -0.73 -7.72 9.59
N PRO A 66 -0.61 -8.40 8.43
CA PRO A 66 -1.10 -9.76 8.26
C PRO A 66 -0.42 -10.80 9.16
N CYS A 67 0.76 -10.52 9.72
CA CYS A 67 1.38 -11.40 10.70
C CYS A 67 0.57 -11.48 12.01
N LEU A 68 -0.24 -10.46 12.32
CA LEU A 68 -1.09 -10.40 13.50
C LEU A 68 -2.56 -10.61 13.15
N ARG A 69 -3.04 -9.99 12.06
CA ARG A 69 -4.45 -9.98 11.65
C ARG A 69 -4.59 -10.09 10.12
N PRO A 70 -4.40 -11.29 9.53
CA PRO A 70 -4.39 -11.46 8.08
C PRO A 70 -5.76 -11.23 7.44
N GLN A 71 -6.82 -11.79 8.03
CA GLN A 71 -8.14 -11.82 7.39
C GLN A 71 -8.74 -10.43 7.15
N PRO A 72 -8.74 -9.49 8.11
CA PRO A 72 -9.19 -8.12 7.85
C PRO A 72 -8.38 -7.38 6.79
N CYS A 73 -7.07 -7.64 6.68
CA CYS A 73 -6.23 -7.00 5.66
C CYS A 73 -6.63 -7.47 4.25
N ILE A 74 -6.90 -8.76 4.08
CA ILE A 74 -7.39 -9.35 2.82
C ILE A 74 -8.77 -8.78 2.49
N GLU A 75 -9.69 -8.78 3.46
CA GLU A 75 -11.05 -8.26 3.26
C GLU A 75 -11.06 -6.78 2.87
N LEU A 76 -10.15 -5.97 3.43
CA LEU A 76 -10.01 -4.57 3.06
C LEU A 76 -9.56 -4.43 1.60
N TYR A 77 -8.54 -5.19 1.20
CA TYR A 77 -8.07 -5.20 -0.18
C TYR A 77 -9.17 -5.62 -1.16
N ASP A 78 -9.88 -6.71 -0.85
CA ASP A 78 -10.95 -7.24 -1.69
C ASP A 78 -12.14 -6.28 -1.77
N ALA A 79 -12.51 -5.64 -0.66
CA ALA A 79 -13.60 -4.65 -0.64
C ALA A 79 -13.29 -3.46 -1.56
N VAL A 80 -12.05 -2.94 -1.54
CA VAL A 80 -11.66 -1.85 -2.46
C VAL A 80 -11.69 -2.34 -3.90
N ARG A 81 -11.19 -3.55 -4.19
CA ARG A 81 -11.22 -4.12 -5.55
C ARG A 81 -12.63 -4.38 -6.08
N ALA A 82 -13.57 -4.72 -5.20
CA ALA A 82 -14.97 -4.89 -5.54
C ALA A 82 -15.76 -3.56 -5.65
N GLY A 83 -15.14 -2.43 -5.31
CA GLY A 83 -15.80 -1.13 -5.26
C GLY A 83 -16.72 -0.94 -4.04
N ASP A 84 -16.71 -1.84 -3.07
CA ASP A 84 -17.48 -1.74 -1.82
C ASP A 84 -16.78 -0.82 -0.81
N MET A 85 -16.89 0.48 -1.08
CA MET A 85 -16.20 1.51 -0.31
C MET A 85 -16.71 1.67 1.12
N ASP A 86 -17.97 1.32 1.38
CA ASP A 86 -18.53 1.34 2.73
C ASP A 86 -17.95 0.22 3.58
N LYS A 87 -17.85 -1.00 3.04
CA LYS A 87 -17.16 -2.11 3.71
C LYS A 87 -15.68 -1.80 3.89
N ALA A 88 -15.01 -1.30 2.85
CA ALA A 88 -13.59 -0.94 2.92
C ALA A 88 -13.32 0.08 4.03
N ARG A 89 -14.15 1.14 4.13
CA ARG A 89 -14.02 2.15 5.19
C ARG A 89 -14.21 1.55 6.59
N LYS A 90 -15.21 0.69 6.80
CA LYS A 90 -15.44 0.02 8.09
C LYS A 90 -14.27 -0.87 8.49
N LEU A 91 -13.73 -1.64 7.54
CA LEU A 91 -12.56 -2.50 7.77
C LEU A 91 -11.30 -1.68 8.06
N TYR A 92 -11.08 -0.58 7.35
CA TYR A 92 -9.97 0.33 7.61
C TYR A 92 -10.06 0.93 9.01
N GLU A 93 -11.20 1.48 9.43
CA GLU A 93 -11.36 2.06 10.78
C GLU A 93 -11.14 1.00 11.88
N MET A 94 -11.55 -0.24 11.65
CA MET A 94 -11.27 -1.35 12.58
C MET A 94 -9.78 -1.71 12.63
N LEU A 95 -9.08 -1.69 11.50
CA LEU A 95 -7.64 -1.97 11.42
C LEU A 95 -6.78 -0.81 11.93
N LYS A 96 -7.25 0.43 11.79
CA LYS A 96 -6.47 1.65 12.02
C LYS A 96 -5.71 1.67 13.36
N PRO A 97 -6.31 1.32 14.52
CA PRO A 97 -5.57 1.30 15.79
C PRO A 97 -4.38 0.32 15.79
N LEU A 98 -4.55 -0.86 15.17
CA LEU A 98 -3.47 -1.84 15.02
C LEU A 98 -2.37 -1.32 14.10
N LEU A 99 -2.77 -0.70 12.99
CA LEU A 99 -1.86 -0.12 12.00
C LEU A 99 -1.01 1.00 12.60
N GLU A 100 -1.61 1.86 13.42
CA GLU A 100 -0.93 2.92 14.16
C GLU A 100 0.00 2.35 15.23
N PHE A 101 -0.45 1.35 16.01
CA PHE A 101 0.36 0.67 17.01
C PHE A 101 1.63 0.05 16.42
N ILE A 102 1.50 -0.69 15.30
CA ILE A 102 2.63 -1.34 14.64
C ILE A 102 3.68 -0.33 14.19
N VAL A 103 3.24 0.83 13.67
CA VAL A 103 4.14 1.90 13.24
C VAL A 103 4.80 2.57 14.45
N ALA A 104 4.03 2.90 15.48
CA ALA A 104 4.52 3.59 16.67
C ALA A 104 5.54 2.76 17.47
N GLY A 105 5.31 1.46 17.64
CA GLY A 105 6.21 0.55 18.36
C GLY A 105 7.33 -0.06 17.52
N GLY A 106 7.38 0.24 16.21
CA GLY A 106 8.28 -0.37 15.26
C GLY A 106 7.78 -1.72 14.75
N LEU A 107 7.81 -1.90 13.43
CA LEU A 107 7.24 -3.04 12.71
C LEU A 107 7.70 -4.40 13.27
N ALA A 108 9.02 -4.63 13.36
CA ALA A 108 9.54 -5.92 13.79
C ALA A 108 9.27 -6.20 15.28
N THR A 109 9.37 -5.18 16.12
CA THR A 109 9.17 -5.29 17.58
C THR A 109 7.72 -5.65 17.89
N THR A 110 6.77 -4.86 17.37
CA THR A 110 5.34 -5.05 17.63
C THR A 110 4.82 -6.37 17.06
N VAL A 111 5.22 -6.74 15.85
CA VAL A 111 4.79 -8.00 15.22
C VAL A 111 5.34 -9.23 15.95
N LYS A 112 6.56 -9.16 16.50
CA LYS A 112 7.12 -10.28 17.26
C LYS A 112 6.58 -10.36 18.70
N ALA A 113 5.96 -9.30 19.21
CA ALA A 113 5.37 -9.29 20.54
C ALA A 113 4.06 -10.08 20.62
N GLY A 114 3.33 -10.21 19.50
CA GLY A 114 2.03 -10.89 19.43
C GLY A 114 0.86 -9.92 19.42
#